data_AF-A0A928SXA1-F1
#
_entry.id   AF-A0A928SXA1-F1
#
_cell.length_a   1.000
_cell.length_b   1.000
_cell.length_c   1.000
_cell.angle_alpha   90.00
_cell.angle_beta   90.00
_cell.angle_gamma   90.00
#
_symmetry.space_group_name_H-M   'P 1'
#
loop_
_entity.id
_entity.type
_entity.pdbx_description
1 polymer ?
#
loop_
_entity_poly.entity_id
_entity_poly.type
_entity_poly.pdbx_seq_one_letter_code
_entity_poly.pdbx_strand_id
1 'polypeptide(L)'
;MRRALLLGLGLLGCGARSAEAPRSPAAAAIPAVSPVDAPTQAAPSRARGPNRCLPSGPPKAPAAAKVYAASTCVDHRSAERALARKLTKEYDPTVTGSTIDVSFACDPLTGELEEVVLETGSGHGGNLELWRLHRKSGQADFDVLGIGNVGYYARTREGVLPLRIGRGSIGGPALDKALATARPALTARIRELEPPPNGLWGRSFSTSSGNFHLYFRLSDGMHELVRHFTGYPGSSDQSRYLGLEEANAAITPLLEKIPLADANPSEEERAFFVRAFLAAVPRFDDDFAWWVRDRYVALAEHLGTPELVPALAGVLESGLREAERETATDRKQTVLERRLSQPLATLARITGWDPRKDDTGATRDPAEVAREVVAECSGKPTD
;
A
#
# COMPACT_ATOMS: atom_id res chain seq x y z
N MET A 1 -0.16 -22.70 23.63
CA MET A 1 0.92 -22.47 24.61
C MET A 1 1.41 -21.04 24.46
N ARG A 2 0.96 -20.12 25.34
CA ARG A 2 1.41 -18.72 25.33
C ARG A 2 2.72 -18.64 26.12
N ARG A 3 3.84 -18.35 25.44
CA ARG A 3 5.08 -17.92 26.11
C ARG A 3 4.93 -16.43 26.41
N ALA A 4 4.78 -16.12 27.69
CA ALA A 4 4.90 -14.75 28.19
C ALA A 4 6.37 -14.34 28.11
N LEU A 5 6.68 -13.31 27.32
CA LEU A 5 7.97 -12.62 27.36
C LEU A 5 7.87 -11.54 28.45
N LEU A 6 8.49 -11.78 29.60
CA LEU A 6 8.72 -10.77 30.64
C LEU A 6 9.92 -9.92 30.21
N LEU A 7 9.67 -8.71 29.68
CA LEU A 7 10.70 -7.68 29.57
C LEU A 7 10.79 -6.93 30.91
N GLY A 8 11.93 -7.10 31.60
CA GLY A 8 12.30 -6.26 32.74
C GLY A 8 12.73 -4.87 32.25
N LEU A 9 12.01 -3.83 32.66
CA LEU A 9 12.44 -2.44 32.51
C LEU A 9 13.45 -2.10 33.62
N GLY A 10 14.70 -1.87 33.23
CA GLY A 10 15.67 -1.14 34.03
C GLY A 10 15.44 0.37 33.90
N LEU A 11 15.06 1.01 35.01
CA LEU A 11 14.99 2.46 35.13
C LEU A 11 16.40 3.03 35.31
N LEU A 12 16.94 3.67 34.27
CA LEU A 12 18.10 4.56 34.38
C LEU A 12 17.60 6.01 34.45
N GLY A 13 17.94 6.69 35.54
CA GLY A 13 17.58 8.08 35.80
C GLY A 13 18.35 9.05 34.89
N CYS A 14 17.61 9.96 34.24
CA CYS A 14 18.17 11.12 33.57
C CYS A 14 18.13 12.33 34.51
N GLY A 15 19.29 12.86 34.86
CA GLY A 15 19.42 14.16 35.52
C GLY A 15 19.12 15.30 34.54
N ALA A 16 18.19 16.17 34.92
CA ALA A 16 17.87 17.38 34.18
C ALA A 16 18.93 18.46 34.45
N ARG A 17 19.65 18.89 33.40
CA ARG A 17 20.35 20.19 33.38
C ARG A 17 19.48 21.16 32.59
N SER A 18 18.93 22.15 33.28
CA SER A 18 18.28 23.30 32.65
C SER A 18 19.33 24.14 31.95
N ALA A 19 19.30 24.17 30.62
CA ALA A 19 20.08 25.10 29.81
C ALA A 19 19.23 26.35 29.57
N GLU A 20 19.80 27.50 29.92
CA GLU A 20 19.23 28.84 29.79
C GLU A 20 19.19 29.24 28.31
N ALA A 21 18.01 29.65 27.82
CA ALA A 21 17.79 30.00 26.42
C ALA A 21 18.43 31.36 26.09
N PRO A 22 19.23 31.48 25.01
CA PRO A 22 19.74 32.77 24.57
C PRO A 22 18.63 33.66 24.01
N ARG A 23 18.60 34.92 24.46
CA ARG A 23 17.69 35.96 23.98
C ARG A 23 17.90 36.23 22.48
N SER A 24 16.81 36.21 21.72
CA SER A 24 16.80 36.57 20.30
C SER A 24 17.13 38.05 20.09
N PRO A 25 17.92 38.40 19.05
CA PRO A 25 18.11 39.79 18.65
C PRO A 25 16.84 40.35 17.99
N ALA A 26 16.60 41.64 18.20
CA ALA A 26 15.48 42.38 17.64
C ALA A 26 15.56 42.44 16.10
N ALA A 27 14.41 42.22 15.45
CA ALA A 27 14.25 42.28 14.01
C ALA A 27 14.47 43.72 13.50
N ALA A 28 15.41 43.88 12.56
CA ALA A 28 15.56 45.10 11.78
C ALA A 28 14.42 45.19 10.75
N ALA A 29 13.76 46.34 10.70
CA ALA A 29 12.71 46.63 9.74
C ALA A 29 13.29 46.71 8.32
N ILE A 30 12.78 45.89 7.40
CA ILE A 30 13.10 45.92 5.98
C ILE A 30 12.13 46.90 5.30
N PRO A 31 12.62 47.85 4.48
CA PRO A 31 11.76 48.77 3.75
C PRO A 31 10.95 48.03 2.67
N ALA A 32 9.66 48.37 2.58
CA ALA A 32 8.73 47.81 1.61
C ALA A 32 9.15 48.18 0.18
N VAL A 33 9.47 47.16 -0.63
CA VAL A 33 9.66 47.30 -2.08
C VAL A 33 8.31 47.09 -2.74
N SER A 34 7.87 48.07 -3.52
CA SER A 34 6.62 47.99 -4.29
C SER A 34 6.72 46.90 -5.37
N PRO A 35 5.66 46.10 -5.61
CA PRO A 35 5.66 45.12 -6.68
C PRO A 35 5.63 45.85 -8.02
N VAL A 36 6.63 45.57 -8.86
CA VAL A 36 6.62 45.96 -10.27
C VAL A 36 5.91 44.83 -11.01
N ASP A 37 4.67 45.07 -11.40
CA ASP A 37 3.92 44.20 -12.31
C ASP A 37 4.53 44.31 -13.72
N ALA A 38 5.58 43.53 -13.96
CA ALA A 38 6.07 43.30 -15.31
C ALA A 38 5.20 42.23 -15.98
N PRO A 39 4.64 42.48 -17.18
CA PRO A 39 3.89 41.47 -17.91
C PRO A 39 4.80 40.30 -18.23
N THR A 40 4.48 39.12 -17.68
CA THR A 40 5.16 37.87 -17.97
C THR A 40 5.04 37.60 -19.46
N GLN A 41 6.12 37.82 -20.20
CA GLN A 41 6.21 37.38 -21.59
C GLN A 41 6.02 35.87 -21.61
N ALA A 42 5.01 35.40 -22.33
CA ALA A 42 4.78 33.98 -22.56
C ALA A 42 6.06 33.38 -23.13
N ALA A 43 6.64 32.43 -22.40
CA ALA A 43 7.84 31.73 -22.84
C ALA A 43 7.58 31.11 -24.22
N PRO A 44 8.56 31.15 -25.15
CA PRO A 44 8.39 30.57 -26.47
C PRO A 44 7.98 29.10 -26.36
N SER A 45 6.91 28.75 -27.07
CA SER A 45 6.41 27.39 -27.21
C SER A 45 7.55 26.48 -27.68
N ARG A 46 8.07 25.63 -26.77
CA ARG A 46 9.02 24.57 -27.15
C ARG A 46 8.30 23.64 -28.14
N ALA A 47 8.91 23.45 -29.31
CA ALA A 47 8.41 22.50 -30.30
C ALA A 47 8.17 21.13 -29.62
N ARG A 48 6.93 20.61 -29.73
CA ARG A 48 6.56 19.35 -29.09
C ARG A 48 7.39 18.22 -29.71
N GLY A 49 8.33 17.68 -28.95
CA GLY A 49 9.04 16.46 -29.29
C GLY A 49 8.08 15.25 -29.35
N PRO A 50 8.57 14.06 -29.74
CA PRO A 50 7.79 12.83 -29.66
C PRO A 50 7.29 12.62 -28.22
N ASN A 51 6.04 12.18 -28.05
CA ASN A 51 5.44 11.92 -26.74
C ASN A 51 6.29 10.87 -25.99
N ARG A 52 6.95 11.32 -24.93
CA ARG A 52 7.90 10.55 -24.13
C ARG A 52 7.20 9.59 -23.17
N CYS A 53 5.90 9.79 -22.93
CA CYS A 53 5.08 8.94 -22.07
C CYS A 53 4.53 7.68 -22.76
N LEU A 54 4.54 7.62 -24.10
CA LEU A 54 3.95 6.52 -24.87
C LEU A 54 4.86 6.09 -26.03
N PRO A 55 6.08 5.56 -25.77
CA PRO A 55 6.96 5.13 -26.86
C PRO A 55 6.37 3.98 -27.72
N SER A 56 5.37 3.26 -27.21
CA SER A 56 4.82 2.04 -27.85
C SER A 56 3.28 1.96 -27.91
N GLY A 57 2.57 3.08 -27.63
CA GLY A 57 1.11 3.10 -27.49
C GLY A 57 0.63 2.78 -26.05
N PRO A 58 -0.66 3.00 -25.74
CA PRO A 58 -1.17 2.79 -24.39
C PRO A 58 -1.04 1.32 -24.01
N PRO A 59 -0.54 1.01 -22.81
CA PRO A 59 -0.51 -0.35 -22.32
C PRO A 59 -1.92 -0.89 -22.28
N LYS A 60 -2.16 -2.00 -22.98
CA LYS A 60 -3.42 -2.71 -22.84
C LYS A 60 -3.40 -3.36 -21.46
N ALA A 61 -3.99 -2.70 -20.47
CA ALA A 61 -4.26 -3.33 -19.19
C ALA A 61 -4.90 -4.69 -19.49
N PRO A 62 -4.43 -5.79 -18.86
CA PRO A 62 -5.09 -7.07 -19.04
C PRO A 62 -6.57 -6.85 -18.78
N ALA A 63 -7.42 -7.31 -19.70
CA ALA A 63 -8.85 -7.20 -19.52
C ALA A 63 -9.16 -7.77 -18.14
N ALA A 64 -9.81 -6.97 -17.29
CA ALA A 64 -10.26 -7.46 -15.99
C ALA A 64 -11.00 -8.78 -16.25
N ALA A 65 -10.61 -9.84 -15.55
CA ALA A 65 -11.29 -11.11 -15.67
C ALA A 65 -12.78 -10.85 -15.44
N LYS A 66 -13.64 -11.44 -16.29
CA LYS A 66 -15.08 -11.32 -16.08
C LYS A 66 -15.39 -12.06 -14.78
N VAL A 67 -15.62 -11.32 -13.71
CA VAL A 67 -16.05 -11.88 -12.44
C VAL A 67 -17.56 -12.09 -12.52
N TYR A 68 -17.99 -13.34 -12.39
CA TYR A 68 -19.40 -13.68 -12.35
C TYR A 68 -19.92 -13.66 -10.91
N ALA A 69 -21.18 -13.30 -10.72
CA ALA A 69 -21.83 -13.54 -9.45
C ALA A 69 -22.09 -15.05 -9.31
N ALA A 70 -21.55 -15.67 -8.27
CA ALA A 70 -21.80 -17.07 -8.00
C ALA A 70 -23.29 -17.29 -7.68
N SER A 71 -23.92 -18.28 -8.32
CA SER A 71 -25.29 -18.69 -8.02
C SER A 71 -25.42 -19.49 -6.72
N THR A 72 -24.30 -19.97 -6.20
CA THR A 72 -24.21 -20.82 -5.00
C THR A 72 -23.03 -20.39 -4.13
N CYS A 73 -23.21 -20.44 -2.82
CA CYS A 73 -22.15 -20.15 -1.85
C CYS A 73 -21.50 -21.45 -1.35
N VAL A 74 -20.18 -21.42 -1.14
CA VAL A 74 -19.49 -22.52 -0.46
C VAL A 74 -19.82 -22.49 1.04
N ASP A 75 -20.15 -23.66 1.60
CA ASP A 75 -20.52 -23.82 3.01
C ASP A 75 -19.29 -24.11 3.88
N HIS A 76 -19.01 -23.22 4.84
CA HIS A 76 -17.90 -23.35 5.79
C HIS A 76 -18.38 -23.51 7.24
N ARG A 77 -19.62 -23.98 7.47
CA ARG A 77 -20.29 -23.94 8.79
C ARG A 77 -19.45 -24.42 9.99
N SER A 78 -18.62 -25.44 9.83
CA SER A 78 -17.77 -25.94 10.92
C SER A 78 -16.66 -24.94 11.30
N ALA A 79 -15.96 -24.41 10.30
CA ALA A 79 -14.91 -23.41 10.46
C ALA A 79 -15.48 -22.06 10.92
N GLU A 80 -16.61 -21.62 10.35
CA GLU A 80 -17.33 -20.41 10.72
C GLU A 80 -17.68 -20.37 12.21
N ARG A 81 -18.20 -21.46 12.78
CA ARG A 81 -18.53 -21.54 14.22
C ARG A 81 -17.28 -21.40 15.09
N ALA A 82 -16.17 -22.02 14.70
CA ALA A 82 -14.93 -21.91 15.45
C ALA A 82 -14.36 -20.49 15.38
N LEU A 83 -14.41 -19.89 14.19
CA LEU A 83 -13.91 -18.56 13.94
C LEU A 83 -14.75 -17.48 14.60
N ALA A 84 -16.09 -17.59 14.59
CA ALA A 84 -16.97 -16.68 15.29
C ALA A 84 -16.61 -16.58 16.78
N ARG A 85 -16.41 -17.72 17.46
CA ARG A 85 -15.98 -17.75 18.86
C ARG A 85 -14.62 -17.08 19.08
N LYS A 86 -13.68 -17.26 18.13
CA LYS A 86 -12.35 -16.66 18.20
C LYS A 86 -12.43 -15.14 18.02
N LEU A 87 -13.10 -14.67 16.96
CA LEU A 87 -13.26 -13.25 16.65
C LEU A 87 -14.02 -12.51 17.74
N THR A 88 -15.11 -13.08 18.28
CA THR A 88 -15.84 -12.50 19.43
C THR A 88 -14.93 -12.34 20.66
N LYS A 89 -13.98 -13.25 20.87
CA LYS A 89 -13.05 -13.20 22.00
C LYS A 89 -11.92 -12.19 21.81
N GLU A 90 -11.46 -12.01 20.57
CA GLU A 90 -10.36 -11.12 20.23
C GLU A 90 -10.80 -9.67 20.05
N TYR A 91 -12.06 -9.45 19.68
CA TYR A 91 -12.63 -8.12 19.54
C TYR A 91 -12.68 -7.40 20.89
N ASP A 92 -12.05 -6.23 20.96
CA ASP A 92 -12.09 -5.31 22.11
C ASP A 92 -13.22 -4.28 21.92
N PRO A 93 -14.33 -4.36 22.67
CA PRO A 93 -15.46 -3.47 22.49
C PRO A 93 -15.11 -1.99 22.66
N THR A 94 -15.62 -1.15 21.75
CA THR A 94 -15.49 0.31 21.88
C THR A 94 -16.36 0.86 22.99
N VAL A 95 -17.46 0.17 23.32
CA VAL A 95 -18.38 0.53 24.41
C VAL A 95 -18.45 -0.60 25.43
N THR A 96 -18.29 -0.23 26.71
CA THR A 96 -18.38 -1.19 27.81
C THR A 96 -19.76 -1.85 27.83
N GLY A 97 -19.80 -3.18 27.85
CA GLY A 97 -21.06 -3.94 27.88
C GLY A 97 -21.66 -4.26 26.50
N SER A 98 -21.01 -3.86 25.40
CA SER A 98 -21.43 -4.29 24.06
C SER A 98 -21.35 -5.80 23.90
N THR A 99 -22.20 -6.31 23.02
CA THR A 99 -22.10 -7.69 22.52
C THR A 99 -21.58 -7.70 21.10
N ILE A 100 -20.88 -8.77 20.73
CA ILE A 100 -20.26 -8.90 19.41
C ILE A 100 -21.00 -9.95 18.60
N ASP A 101 -21.61 -9.52 17.50
CA ASP A 101 -22.21 -10.39 16.50
C ASP A 101 -21.20 -10.67 15.38
N VAL A 102 -20.98 -11.95 15.08
CA VAL A 102 -20.09 -12.39 14.00
C VAL A 102 -20.91 -13.20 13.02
N SER A 103 -21.00 -12.71 11.80
CA SER A 103 -21.67 -13.36 10.67
C SER A 103 -20.69 -13.57 9.52
N PHE A 104 -21.09 -14.37 8.53
CA PHE A 104 -20.26 -14.70 7.37
C PHE A 104 -21.02 -14.37 6.09
N ALA A 105 -20.35 -13.68 5.18
CA ALA A 105 -20.85 -13.44 3.83
C ALA A 105 -20.75 -14.72 2.99
N CYS A 106 -21.41 -14.69 1.82
CA CYS A 106 -21.23 -15.74 0.82
C CYS A 106 -19.76 -15.83 0.38
N ASP A 107 -19.22 -17.06 0.37
CA ASP A 107 -17.98 -17.38 -0.34
C ASP A 107 -18.33 -17.79 -1.78
N PRO A 108 -17.96 -16.98 -2.80
CA PRO A 108 -18.35 -17.23 -4.18
C PRO A 108 -17.46 -18.26 -4.90
N LEU A 109 -16.37 -18.73 -4.29
CA LEU A 109 -15.33 -19.52 -4.96
C LEU A 109 -15.72 -21.00 -5.01
N THR A 110 -16.63 -21.33 -5.93
CA THR A 110 -17.20 -22.67 -6.10
C THR A 110 -16.28 -23.66 -6.81
N GLY A 111 -15.29 -23.18 -7.57
CA GLY A 111 -14.32 -23.99 -8.31
C GLY A 111 -13.04 -24.32 -7.54
N GLU A 112 -12.11 -24.99 -8.22
CA GLU A 112 -10.74 -25.11 -7.74
C GLU A 112 -10.04 -23.76 -7.81
N LEU A 113 -9.30 -23.39 -6.77
CA LEU A 113 -8.55 -22.14 -6.76
C LEU A 113 -7.41 -22.18 -7.75
N GLU A 114 -7.40 -21.23 -8.68
CA GLU A 114 -6.34 -21.05 -9.67
C GLU A 114 -5.26 -20.11 -9.15
N GLU A 115 -5.65 -19.04 -8.44
CA GLU A 115 -4.72 -18.01 -8.01
C GLU A 115 -5.05 -17.47 -6.61
N VAL A 116 -4.00 -17.26 -5.82
CA VAL A 116 -4.05 -16.53 -4.56
C VAL A 116 -3.04 -15.39 -4.62
N VAL A 117 -3.49 -14.15 -4.44
CA VAL A 117 -2.64 -12.97 -4.30
C VAL A 117 -2.79 -12.42 -2.89
N LEU A 118 -1.65 -12.17 -2.24
CA LEU A 118 -1.58 -11.56 -0.93
C LEU A 118 -0.68 -10.33 -0.97
N GLU A 119 -1.06 -9.27 -0.26
CA GLU A 119 -0.16 -8.16 0.05
C GLU A 119 -0.08 -8.03 1.56
N THR A 120 1.14 -7.90 2.08
CA THR A 120 1.39 -7.71 3.51
C THR A 120 2.40 -6.57 3.66
N GLY A 121 2.17 -5.68 4.62
CA GLY A 121 3.12 -4.61 4.87
C GLY A 121 2.98 -4.00 6.25
N SER A 122 4.06 -3.38 6.72
CA SER A 122 4.05 -2.52 7.90
C SER A 122 4.50 -1.13 7.49
N GLY A 123 3.68 -0.12 7.76
CA GLY A 123 4.07 1.26 7.48
C GLY A 123 5.12 1.79 8.46
N HIS A 124 5.28 1.19 9.64
CA HIS A 124 6.40 1.49 10.56
C HIS A 124 7.65 0.73 10.18
N GLY A 125 7.51 -0.54 9.80
CA GLY A 125 8.61 -1.34 9.27
C GLY A 125 9.12 -0.78 7.93
N GLY A 126 8.24 -0.16 7.14
CA GLY A 126 8.55 0.31 5.80
C GLY A 126 8.69 -0.80 4.79
N ASN A 127 8.08 -1.96 5.04
CA ASN A 127 8.09 -3.10 4.14
C ASN A 127 6.71 -3.27 3.48
N LEU A 128 6.74 -3.74 2.24
CA LEU A 128 5.60 -4.26 1.50
C LEU A 128 6.07 -5.52 0.78
N GLU A 129 5.28 -6.57 0.91
CA GLU A 129 5.46 -7.85 0.26
C GLU A 129 4.23 -8.18 -0.56
N LEU A 130 4.45 -8.63 -1.79
CA LEU A 130 3.45 -9.07 -2.76
C LEU A 130 3.71 -10.54 -3.04
N TRP A 131 2.72 -11.38 -2.77
CA TRP A 131 2.80 -12.81 -2.97
C TRP A 131 1.76 -13.25 -4.00
N ARG A 132 2.17 -14.10 -4.93
CA ARG A 132 1.30 -14.79 -5.88
C ARG A 132 1.54 -16.28 -5.78
N LEU A 133 0.48 -17.03 -5.55
CA LEU A 133 0.44 -18.48 -5.64
C LEU A 133 -0.44 -18.81 -6.83
N HIS A 134 0.11 -19.52 -7.81
CA HIS A 134 -0.60 -19.89 -9.03
C HIS A 134 -0.60 -21.41 -9.17
N ARG A 135 -1.77 -22.01 -9.37
CA ARG A 135 -1.89 -23.47 -9.51
C ARG A 135 -1.12 -23.94 -10.74
N LYS A 136 -0.35 -25.03 -10.60
CA LYS A 136 0.33 -25.67 -11.72
C LYS A 136 -0.69 -26.38 -12.60
N SER A 137 -0.58 -26.18 -13.92
CA SER A 137 -1.48 -26.83 -14.88
C SER A 137 -1.46 -28.35 -14.72
N GLY A 138 -2.62 -28.94 -14.45
CA GLY A 138 -2.79 -30.39 -14.27
C GLY A 138 -2.19 -30.96 -12.98
N GLN A 139 -1.84 -30.13 -12.01
CA GLN A 139 -1.30 -30.56 -10.71
C GLN A 139 -2.02 -29.86 -9.56
N ALA A 140 -1.96 -30.45 -8.37
CA ALA A 140 -2.52 -29.83 -7.15
C ALA A 140 -1.59 -28.75 -6.56
N ASP A 141 -0.31 -28.75 -6.94
CA ASP A 141 0.70 -27.86 -6.38
C ASP A 141 0.61 -26.43 -6.96
N PHE A 142 1.11 -25.47 -6.19
CA PHE A 142 1.15 -24.07 -6.56
C PHE A 142 2.60 -23.60 -6.74
N ASP A 143 2.87 -22.90 -7.83
CA ASP A 143 4.06 -22.07 -7.96
C ASP A 143 3.89 -20.80 -7.14
N VAL A 144 4.93 -20.43 -6.41
CA VAL A 144 4.94 -19.27 -5.52
C VAL A 144 5.96 -18.26 -6.02
N LEU A 145 5.50 -17.03 -6.15
CA LEU A 145 6.32 -15.86 -6.42
C LEU A 145 6.10 -14.82 -5.32
N GLY A 146 7.17 -14.39 -4.67
CA GLY A 146 7.20 -13.29 -3.70
C GLY A 146 8.03 -12.13 -4.23
N ILE A 147 7.54 -10.91 -4.07
CA ILE A 147 8.25 -9.66 -4.33
C ILE A 147 8.17 -8.84 -3.05
N GLY A 148 9.30 -8.40 -2.51
CA GLY A 148 9.31 -7.58 -1.31
C GLY A 148 10.38 -6.51 -1.33
N ASN A 149 10.25 -5.53 -0.46
CA ASN A 149 11.36 -4.66 -0.08
C ASN A 149 11.66 -4.77 1.41
N VAL A 150 12.92 -4.54 1.74
CA VAL A 150 13.35 -4.43 3.13
C VAL A 150 12.92 -3.09 3.72
N GLY A 151 12.72 -3.05 5.04
CA GLY A 151 12.18 -1.91 5.78
C GLY A 151 12.98 -0.60 5.65
N TYR A 152 12.44 0.51 6.17
CA TYR A 152 13.05 1.86 6.11
C TYR A 152 14.53 1.90 6.53
N TYR A 153 14.90 1.07 7.49
CA TYR A 153 16.25 1.02 8.07
C TYR A 153 17.28 0.33 7.19
N ALA A 154 16.86 -0.28 6.09
CA ALA A 154 17.73 -1.01 5.16
C ALA A 154 17.94 -0.28 3.82
N ARG A 155 17.71 1.05 3.79
CA ARG A 155 18.04 1.89 2.64
C ARG A 155 19.54 1.78 2.30
N THR A 156 19.86 1.64 1.02
CA THR A 156 21.25 1.71 0.57
C THR A 156 21.80 3.15 0.73
N ARG A 157 23.10 3.35 0.50
CA ARG A 157 23.72 4.69 0.52
C ARG A 157 23.06 5.63 -0.51
N GLU A 158 22.51 5.06 -1.57
CA GLU A 158 21.82 5.75 -2.66
C GLU A 158 20.33 5.99 -2.35
N GLY A 159 19.85 5.60 -1.16
CA GLY A 159 18.45 5.79 -0.74
C GLY A 159 17.46 4.80 -1.37
N VAL A 160 17.94 3.84 -2.15
CA VAL A 160 17.11 2.82 -2.79
C VAL A 160 16.78 1.72 -1.79
N LEU A 161 15.54 1.23 -1.81
CA LEU A 161 15.16 0.06 -1.02
C LEU A 161 15.55 -1.21 -1.79
N PRO A 162 16.35 -2.12 -1.21
CA PRO A 162 16.68 -3.39 -1.84
C PRO A 162 15.43 -4.19 -2.21
N LEU A 163 15.35 -4.60 -3.47
CA LEU A 163 14.37 -5.54 -3.97
C LEU A 163 14.73 -6.95 -3.50
N ARG A 164 13.75 -7.68 -2.98
CA ARG A 164 13.85 -9.10 -2.65
C ARG A 164 12.86 -9.89 -3.48
N ILE A 165 13.27 -11.05 -3.98
CA ILE A 165 12.43 -11.96 -4.75
C ILE A 165 12.49 -13.34 -4.10
N GLY A 166 11.34 -13.97 -3.93
CA GLY A 166 11.18 -15.35 -3.49
C GLY A 166 10.53 -16.18 -4.58
N ARG A 167 11.02 -17.39 -4.79
CA ARG A 167 10.44 -18.36 -5.73
C ARG A 167 10.39 -19.71 -5.07
N GLY A 168 9.32 -20.46 -5.31
CA GLY A 168 9.24 -21.83 -4.83
C GLY A 168 7.89 -22.46 -5.15
N SER A 169 7.52 -23.46 -4.35
CA SER A 169 6.23 -24.14 -4.51
C SER A 169 5.63 -24.51 -3.17
N ILE A 170 4.30 -24.49 -3.10
CA ILE A 170 3.52 -24.98 -1.96
C ILE A 170 2.67 -26.15 -2.45
N GLY A 171 2.68 -27.25 -1.72
CA GLY A 171 1.85 -28.40 -2.03
C GLY A 171 0.36 -28.07 -1.85
N GLY A 172 -0.48 -28.47 -2.80
CA GLY A 172 -1.92 -28.20 -2.80
C GLY A 172 -2.61 -28.51 -1.47
N PRO A 173 -2.46 -29.72 -0.91
CA PRO A 173 -3.08 -30.10 0.36
C PRO A 173 -2.68 -29.20 1.55
N ALA A 174 -1.46 -28.67 1.55
CA ALA A 174 -1.01 -27.75 2.61
C ALA A 174 -1.69 -26.39 2.48
N LEU A 175 -1.83 -25.88 1.25
CA LEU A 175 -2.55 -24.64 0.99
C LEU A 175 -4.05 -24.80 1.26
N ASP A 176 -4.68 -25.88 0.80
CA ASP A 176 -6.10 -26.16 1.04
C ASP A 176 -6.43 -26.19 2.54
N LYS A 177 -5.53 -26.77 3.35
CA LYS A 177 -5.65 -26.77 4.81
C LYS A 177 -5.61 -25.35 5.40
N ALA A 178 -4.73 -24.48 4.90
CA ALA A 178 -4.69 -23.08 5.33
C ALA A 178 -5.96 -22.33 4.88
N LEU A 179 -6.40 -22.56 3.63
CA LEU A 179 -7.58 -21.93 3.03
C LEU A 179 -8.89 -22.34 3.70
N ALA A 180 -8.98 -23.54 4.26
CA ALA A 180 -10.13 -23.97 5.07
C ALA A 180 -10.36 -23.06 6.30
N THR A 181 -9.33 -22.32 6.75
CA THR A 181 -9.46 -21.27 7.76
C THR A 181 -9.53 -19.88 7.13
N ALA A 182 -8.69 -19.59 6.15
CA ALA A 182 -8.61 -18.25 5.57
C ALA A 182 -9.87 -17.82 4.81
N ARG A 183 -10.49 -18.72 4.02
CA ARG A 183 -11.69 -18.40 3.22
C ARG A 183 -12.86 -17.91 4.09
N PRO A 184 -13.33 -18.65 5.11
CA PRO A 184 -14.38 -18.13 5.99
C PRO A 184 -13.95 -16.85 6.72
N ALA A 185 -12.67 -16.70 7.09
CA ALA A 185 -12.18 -15.48 7.72
C ALA A 185 -12.28 -14.24 6.83
N LEU A 186 -11.99 -14.38 5.54
CA LEU A 186 -12.17 -13.31 4.55
C LEU A 186 -13.65 -12.97 4.32
N THR A 187 -14.57 -13.89 4.60
CA THR A 187 -16.02 -13.60 4.53
C THR A 187 -16.61 -13.07 5.83
N ALA A 188 -15.85 -13.08 6.93
CA ALA A 188 -16.35 -12.66 8.23
C ALA A 188 -16.77 -11.18 8.24
N ARG A 189 -17.87 -10.91 8.93
CA ARG A 189 -18.45 -9.61 9.22
C ARG A 189 -18.70 -9.52 10.71
N ILE A 190 -18.09 -8.53 11.35
CA ILE A 190 -18.21 -8.31 12.79
C ILE A 190 -19.03 -7.05 13.02
N ARG A 191 -20.01 -7.13 13.92
CA ARG A 191 -20.82 -5.99 14.35
C ARG A 191 -20.77 -5.89 15.87
N GLU A 192 -20.38 -4.73 16.36
CA GLU A 192 -20.57 -4.38 17.77
C GLU A 192 -22.00 -3.90 17.97
N LEU A 193 -22.71 -4.53 18.89
CA LEU A 193 -24.06 -4.17 19.30
C LEU A 193 -23.96 -3.48 20.65
N GLU A 194 -24.14 -2.16 20.65
CA GLU A 194 -24.11 -1.34 21.85
C GLU A 194 -25.22 -1.75 22.83
N PRO A 195 -24.97 -1.68 24.15
CA PRO A 195 -26.00 -1.92 25.14
C PRO A 195 -27.07 -0.80 25.10
N PRO A 196 -28.28 -1.04 25.65
CA PRO A 196 -29.32 -0.03 25.71
C PRO A 196 -28.84 1.29 26.36
N PRO A 197 -29.37 2.46 25.95
CA PRO A 197 -28.83 3.78 26.34
C PRO A 197 -28.99 4.13 27.82
N ASN A 198 -29.63 3.28 28.63
CA ASN A 198 -30.02 3.57 30.01
C ASN A 198 -28.94 3.20 31.05
N GLY A 199 -27.72 2.86 30.63
CA GLY A 199 -26.62 2.52 31.53
C GLY A 199 -25.45 3.52 31.47
N LEU A 200 -24.67 3.56 32.55
CA LEU A 200 -23.41 4.30 32.58
C LEU A 200 -22.34 3.50 31.83
N TRP A 201 -22.17 3.77 30.54
CA TRP A 201 -21.20 3.07 29.69
C TRP A 201 -19.97 3.96 29.40
N GLY A 202 -18.77 3.42 29.65
CA GLY A 202 -17.51 4.05 29.25
C GLY A 202 -17.13 3.69 27.82
N ARG A 203 -16.57 4.65 27.09
CA ARG A 203 -15.91 4.41 25.79
C ARG A 203 -14.46 4.02 26.03
N SER A 204 -14.05 2.90 25.47
CA SER A 204 -12.64 2.50 25.40
C SER A 204 -12.07 2.92 24.06
N PHE A 205 -10.87 3.49 24.06
CA PHE A 205 -10.14 3.80 22.84
C PHE A 205 -8.70 3.31 23.00
N SER A 206 -8.31 2.39 22.14
CA SER A 206 -6.94 1.92 22.03
C SER A 206 -6.34 2.46 20.74
N THR A 207 -5.24 3.18 20.85
CA THR A 207 -4.42 3.60 19.70
C THR A 207 -3.19 2.72 19.61
N SER A 208 -3.00 2.09 18.46
CA SER A 208 -1.68 1.60 18.08
C SER A 208 -0.96 2.65 17.26
N SER A 209 0.34 2.81 17.49
CA SER A 209 1.19 3.54 16.56
C SER A 209 1.49 2.72 15.32
N GLY A 210 1.58 1.39 15.39
CA GLY A 210 1.95 0.56 14.24
C GLY A 210 0.83 0.47 13.20
N ASN A 211 1.04 0.98 11.98
CA ASN A 211 0.14 0.75 10.86
C ASN A 211 0.56 -0.48 10.03
N PHE A 212 -0.42 -1.13 9.43
CA PHE A 212 -0.22 -2.32 8.60
C PHE A 212 -1.14 -2.32 7.39
N HIS A 213 -0.81 -3.19 6.45
CA HIS A 213 -1.56 -3.45 5.24
C HIS A 213 -1.76 -4.95 5.08
N LEU A 214 -2.99 -5.36 4.80
CA LEU A 214 -3.32 -6.70 4.34
C LEU A 214 -4.22 -6.57 3.11
N TYR A 215 -3.92 -7.33 2.07
CA TYR A 215 -4.78 -7.52 0.91
C TYR A 215 -4.82 -9.00 0.56
N PHE A 216 -6.00 -9.48 0.21
CA PHE A 216 -6.23 -10.82 -0.30
C PHE A 216 -7.08 -10.74 -1.55
N ARG A 217 -6.66 -11.47 -2.58
CA ARG A 217 -7.50 -11.86 -3.70
C ARG A 217 -7.35 -13.36 -3.92
N LEU A 218 -8.47 -14.06 -3.85
CA LEU A 218 -8.58 -15.47 -4.21
C LEU A 218 -9.39 -15.55 -5.50
N SER A 219 -8.97 -16.39 -6.45
CA SER A 219 -9.66 -16.60 -7.71
C SER A 219 -9.72 -18.08 -8.09
N ASP A 220 -10.88 -18.54 -8.53
CA ASP A 220 -11.10 -19.85 -9.16
C ASP A 220 -11.21 -19.76 -10.70
N GLY A 221 -10.73 -18.65 -11.28
CA GLY A 221 -10.82 -18.33 -12.70
C GLY A 221 -12.14 -17.71 -13.14
N MET A 222 -13.22 -17.90 -12.38
CA MET A 222 -14.58 -17.43 -12.70
C MET A 222 -15.15 -16.44 -11.69
N HIS A 223 -14.76 -16.61 -10.43
CA HIS A 223 -15.19 -15.84 -9.27
C HIS A 223 -13.97 -15.32 -8.53
N GLU A 224 -14.18 -14.26 -7.76
CA GLU A 224 -13.15 -13.70 -6.90
C GLU A 224 -13.68 -13.39 -5.51
N LEU A 225 -12.82 -13.57 -4.51
CA LEU A 225 -13.01 -13.07 -3.15
C LEU A 225 -11.88 -12.09 -2.85
N VAL A 226 -12.23 -10.80 -2.74
CA VAL A 226 -11.28 -9.70 -2.49
C VAL A 226 -11.59 -9.03 -1.17
N ARG A 227 -10.57 -8.86 -0.33
CA ARG A 227 -10.64 -8.08 0.92
C ARG A 227 -9.32 -7.38 1.16
N HIS A 228 -9.39 -6.18 1.71
CA HIS A 228 -8.19 -5.46 2.12
C HIS A 228 -8.45 -4.57 3.33
N PHE A 229 -7.36 -4.20 3.99
CA PHE A 229 -7.32 -3.19 5.03
C PHE A 229 -5.96 -2.50 5.01
N THR A 230 -5.99 -1.18 5.19
CA THR A 230 -4.80 -0.38 5.47
C THR A 230 -5.15 0.58 6.60
N GLY A 231 -4.35 0.60 7.65
CA GLY A 231 -4.63 1.48 8.79
C GLY A 231 -3.89 1.06 10.05
N TYR A 232 -4.40 1.56 11.17
CA TYR A 232 -3.91 1.21 12.50
C TYR A 232 -4.78 0.11 13.11
N PRO A 233 -4.20 -0.87 13.81
CA PRO A 233 -4.96 -1.78 14.65
C PRO A 233 -5.47 -0.95 15.84
N GLY A 234 -6.72 -0.55 15.74
CA GLY A 234 -7.43 0.25 16.73
C GLY A 234 -8.82 -0.30 16.94
N SER A 235 -9.40 0.00 18.11
CA SER A 235 -10.68 -0.57 18.53
C SER A 235 -11.82 -0.29 17.54
N SER A 236 -11.76 0.84 16.82
CA SER A 236 -12.77 1.29 15.85
C SER A 236 -12.82 0.47 14.55
N ASP A 237 -11.70 -0.13 14.14
CA ASP A 237 -11.58 -0.75 12.81
C ASP A 237 -11.44 -2.28 12.88
N GLN A 238 -11.47 -2.87 14.08
CA GLN A 238 -11.37 -4.32 14.30
C GLN A 238 -12.32 -5.14 13.43
N SER A 239 -13.53 -4.62 13.19
CA SER A 239 -14.52 -5.28 12.34
C SER A 239 -14.08 -5.45 10.88
N ARG A 240 -13.14 -4.61 10.43
CA ARG A 240 -12.62 -4.60 9.07
C ARG A 240 -11.40 -5.51 8.92
N TYR A 241 -10.56 -5.59 9.95
CA TYR A 241 -9.24 -6.24 9.84
C TYR A 241 -9.07 -7.57 10.58
N LEU A 242 -9.83 -7.89 11.64
CA LEU A 242 -9.57 -9.12 12.40
C LEU A 242 -9.72 -10.39 11.54
N GLY A 243 -10.73 -10.44 10.66
CA GLY A 243 -10.88 -11.55 9.70
C GLY A 243 -9.71 -11.65 8.71
N LEU A 244 -9.11 -10.51 8.32
CA LEU A 244 -7.91 -10.48 7.46
C LEU A 244 -6.66 -10.96 8.21
N GLU A 245 -6.48 -10.57 9.47
CA GLU A 245 -5.38 -11.05 10.31
C GLU A 245 -5.45 -12.57 10.51
N GLU A 246 -6.65 -13.11 10.72
CA GLU A 246 -6.89 -14.54 10.82
C GLU A 246 -6.56 -15.30 9.52
N ALA A 247 -6.98 -14.74 8.38
CA ALA A 247 -6.61 -15.29 7.07
C ALA A 247 -5.10 -15.26 6.84
N ASN A 248 -4.44 -14.17 7.20
CA ASN A 248 -2.99 -14.00 7.10
C ASN A 248 -2.26 -14.99 8.01
N ALA A 249 -2.67 -15.12 9.27
CA ALA A 249 -2.07 -16.06 10.22
C ALA A 249 -2.15 -17.52 9.74
N ALA A 250 -3.19 -17.89 8.97
CA ALA A 250 -3.32 -19.22 8.40
C ALA A 250 -2.34 -19.48 7.23
N ILE A 251 -2.08 -18.48 6.37
CA ILE A 251 -1.31 -18.64 5.14
C ILE A 251 0.18 -18.32 5.32
N THR A 252 0.52 -17.30 6.10
CA THR A 252 1.91 -16.82 6.31
C THR A 252 2.91 -17.92 6.67
N PRO A 253 2.61 -18.91 7.53
CA PRO A 253 3.57 -19.98 7.83
C PRO A 253 3.99 -20.84 6.62
N LEU A 254 3.21 -20.83 5.54
CA LEU A 254 3.58 -21.47 4.28
C LEU A 254 4.53 -20.58 3.47
N LEU A 255 4.27 -19.26 3.46
CA LEU A 255 5.06 -18.27 2.72
C LEU A 255 6.43 -18.03 3.36
N GLU A 256 6.53 -18.05 4.69
CA GLU A 256 7.80 -17.91 5.42
C GLU A 256 8.83 -19.00 5.09
N LYS A 257 8.40 -20.11 4.49
CA LYS A 257 9.29 -21.17 4.00
C LYS A 257 9.94 -20.83 2.67
N ILE A 258 9.46 -19.81 1.97
CA ILE A 258 9.99 -19.33 0.70
C ILE A 258 10.88 -18.12 0.99
N PRO A 259 12.22 -18.27 0.94
CA PRO A 259 13.10 -17.17 1.30
C PRO A 259 13.04 -16.05 0.26
N LEU A 260 12.87 -14.81 0.74
CA LEU A 260 13.07 -13.60 -0.05
C LEU A 260 14.56 -13.26 -0.08
N ALA A 261 15.17 -13.26 -1.27
CA ALA A 261 16.61 -13.02 -1.46
C ALA A 261 16.87 -11.89 -2.46
N ASP A 262 18.08 -11.32 -2.45
CA ASP A 262 18.50 -10.38 -3.50
C ASP A 262 18.56 -11.14 -4.84
N ALA A 263 17.83 -10.65 -5.83
CA ALA A 263 17.82 -11.21 -7.17
C ALA A 263 17.42 -10.16 -8.20
N ASN A 264 17.93 -10.32 -9.42
CA ASN A 264 17.43 -9.55 -10.56
C ASN A 264 16.03 -10.04 -10.93
N PRO A 265 15.08 -9.13 -11.22
CA PRO A 265 13.76 -9.52 -11.64
C PRO A 265 13.75 -10.01 -13.10
N SER A 266 13.12 -11.16 -13.29
CA SER A 266 12.71 -11.75 -14.56
C SER A 266 11.49 -11.02 -15.14
N GLU A 267 11.20 -11.28 -16.41
CA GLU A 267 9.99 -10.77 -17.08
C GLU A 267 8.70 -11.21 -16.39
N GLU A 268 8.67 -12.41 -15.81
CA GLU A 268 7.49 -12.89 -15.09
C GLU A 268 7.24 -12.05 -13.82
N GLU A 269 8.30 -11.71 -13.07
CA GLU A 269 8.18 -10.87 -11.88
C GLU A 269 7.76 -9.45 -12.22
N ARG A 270 8.32 -8.88 -13.31
CA ARG A 270 7.89 -7.57 -13.83
C ARG A 270 6.41 -7.61 -14.20
N ALA A 271 5.99 -8.62 -14.96
CA ALA A 271 4.59 -8.76 -15.38
C ALA A 271 3.64 -8.93 -14.18
N PHE A 272 4.01 -9.72 -13.17
CA PHE A 272 3.24 -9.85 -11.93
C PHE A 272 3.14 -8.50 -11.20
N PHE A 273 4.28 -7.82 -11.01
CA PHE A 273 4.33 -6.54 -10.33
C PHE A 273 3.48 -5.47 -11.04
N VAL A 274 3.55 -5.39 -12.37
CA VAL A 274 2.76 -4.43 -13.16
C VAL A 274 1.27 -4.65 -12.95
N ARG A 275 0.80 -5.91 -12.98
CA ARG A 275 -0.60 -6.23 -12.69
C ARG A 275 -1.00 -5.84 -11.26
N ALA A 276 -0.16 -6.15 -10.28
CA ALA A 276 -0.41 -5.81 -8.88
C ALA A 276 -0.45 -4.30 -8.65
N PHE A 277 0.49 -3.54 -9.23
CA PHE A 277 0.55 -2.08 -9.15
C PHE A 277 -0.72 -1.47 -9.73
N LEU A 278 -1.09 -1.84 -10.96
CA LEU A 278 -2.28 -1.28 -11.61
C LEU A 278 -3.58 -1.63 -10.85
N ALA A 279 -3.68 -2.84 -10.29
CA ALA A 279 -4.81 -3.22 -9.43
C ALA A 279 -4.85 -2.46 -8.10
N ALA A 280 -3.70 -1.98 -7.60
CA ALA A 280 -3.61 -1.21 -6.37
C ALA A 280 -3.93 0.29 -6.55
N VAL A 281 -3.79 0.84 -7.76
CA VAL A 281 -4.01 2.27 -8.05
C VAL A 281 -5.33 2.82 -7.48
N PRO A 282 -6.50 2.17 -7.65
CA PRO A 282 -7.76 2.69 -7.09
C PRO A 282 -7.77 2.81 -5.57
N ARG A 283 -6.90 2.05 -4.86
CA ARG A 283 -6.78 2.04 -3.39
C ARG A 283 -5.72 3.02 -2.87
N PHE A 284 -4.94 3.66 -3.74
CA PHE A 284 -3.84 4.54 -3.32
C PHE A 284 -4.31 5.83 -2.65
N ASP A 285 -5.56 6.20 -2.85
CA ASP A 285 -6.20 7.35 -2.20
C ASP A 285 -7.10 6.94 -1.02
N ASP A 286 -7.15 5.65 -0.66
CA ASP A 286 -7.81 5.19 0.57
C ASP A 286 -7.12 5.82 1.81
N ASP A 287 -7.90 6.01 2.88
CA ASP A 287 -7.37 6.48 4.15
C ASP A 287 -6.19 5.61 4.61
N PHE A 288 -5.12 6.28 5.04
CA PHE A 288 -3.85 5.65 5.46
C PHE A 288 -3.09 4.87 4.37
N ALA A 289 -3.55 4.80 3.12
CA ALA A 289 -2.88 4.05 2.04
C ALA A 289 -1.66 4.76 1.42
N TRP A 290 -1.40 6.02 1.81
CA TRP A 290 -0.30 6.81 1.27
C TRP A 290 1.07 6.10 1.36
N TRP A 291 1.35 5.35 2.43
CA TRP A 291 2.63 4.67 2.58
C TRP A 291 2.70 3.41 1.71
N VAL A 292 1.56 2.72 1.49
CA VAL A 292 1.46 1.58 0.57
C VAL A 292 1.77 2.06 -0.85
N ARG A 293 1.17 3.18 -1.27
CA ARG A 293 1.49 3.85 -2.54
C ARG A 293 2.99 4.14 -2.67
N ASP A 294 3.61 4.75 -1.65
CA ASP A 294 5.04 5.05 -1.67
C ASP A 294 5.89 3.76 -1.79
N ARG A 295 5.48 2.64 -1.16
CA ARG A 295 6.15 1.33 -1.31
C ARG A 295 6.00 0.74 -2.70
N TYR A 296 4.82 0.84 -3.32
CA TYR A 296 4.62 0.42 -4.71
C TYR A 296 5.48 1.23 -5.67
N VAL A 297 5.54 2.55 -5.52
CA VAL A 297 6.40 3.42 -6.35
C VAL A 297 7.88 3.05 -6.17
N ALA A 298 8.30 2.70 -4.96
CA ALA A 298 9.65 2.20 -4.69
C ALA A 298 9.97 0.89 -5.41
N LEU A 299 9.05 -0.07 -5.39
CA LEU A 299 9.20 -1.34 -6.10
C LEU A 299 9.21 -1.14 -7.63
N ALA A 300 8.44 -0.17 -8.12
CA ALA A 300 8.41 0.19 -9.55
C ALA A 300 9.76 0.72 -10.07
N GLU A 301 10.63 1.21 -9.19
CA GLU A 301 12.00 1.57 -9.54
C GLU A 301 12.83 0.36 -10.00
N HIS A 302 12.46 -0.86 -9.62
CA HIS A 302 13.17 -2.08 -10.02
C HIS A 302 12.39 -2.89 -11.04
N LEU A 303 11.08 -3.00 -10.82
CA LEU A 303 10.17 -3.89 -11.54
C LEU A 303 9.32 -3.19 -12.58
N GLY A 304 9.30 -1.86 -12.57
CA GLY A 304 8.45 -1.07 -13.45
C GLY A 304 8.81 -1.25 -14.92
N THR A 305 7.78 -1.14 -15.74
CA THR A 305 7.85 -1.21 -17.20
C THR A 305 7.08 0.00 -17.77
N PRO A 306 7.21 0.32 -19.08
CA PRO A 306 6.52 1.45 -19.69
C PRO A 306 5.00 1.47 -19.45
N GLU A 307 4.39 0.31 -19.22
CA GLU A 307 2.99 0.13 -18.87
C GLU A 307 2.55 0.91 -17.61
N LEU A 308 3.48 1.23 -16.71
CA LEU A 308 3.17 1.96 -15.48
C LEU A 308 3.16 3.48 -15.63
N VAL A 309 3.65 4.02 -16.75
CA VAL A 309 3.82 5.47 -16.93
C VAL A 309 2.51 6.25 -16.71
N PRO A 310 1.35 5.86 -17.27
CA PRO A 310 0.09 6.59 -17.02
C PRO A 310 -0.32 6.58 -15.55
N ALA A 311 -0.14 5.45 -14.86
CA ALA A 311 -0.47 5.33 -13.45
C ALA A 311 0.47 6.17 -12.55
N LEU A 312 1.77 6.21 -12.88
CA LEU A 312 2.74 7.06 -12.20
C LEU A 312 2.47 8.55 -12.43
N ALA A 313 1.99 8.95 -13.61
CA ALA A 313 1.50 10.30 -13.85
C ALA A 313 0.28 10.62 -12.96
N GLY A 314 -0.66 9.68 -12.79
CA GLY A 314 -1.76 9.83 -11.83
C GLY A 314 -1.27 10.01 -10.38
N VAL A 315 -0.22 9.30 -9.97
CA VAL A 315 0.41 9.47 -8.65
C VAL A 315 1.02 10.88 -8.50
N LEU A 316 1.68 11.41 -9.53
CA LEU A 316 2.20 12.77 -9.54
C LEU A 316 1.07 13.81 -9.39
N GLU A 317 -0.04 13.62 -10.12
CA GLU A 317 -1.20 14.51 -10.05
C GLU A 317 -1.82 14.52 -8.64
N SER A 318 -1.97 13.36 -8.00
CA SER A 318 -2.40 13.27 -6.60
C SER A 318 -1.41 13.97 -5.65
N GLY A 319 -0.10 13.82 -5.88
CA GLY A 319 0.94 14.51 -5.11
C GLY A 319 0.88 16.03 -5.21
N LEU A 320 0.63 16.56 -6.42
CA LEU A 320 0.41 18.00 -6.65
C LEU A 320 -0.81 18.51 -5.88
N ARG A 321 -1.96 17.82 -5.98
CA ARG A 321 -3.19 18.16 -5.24
C ARG A 321 -2.99 18.11 -3.72
N GLU A 322 -2.25 17.13 -3.21
CA GLU A 322 -1.90 17.04 -1.78
C GLU A 322 -1.10 18.27 -1.34
N ALA A 323 -0.11 18.69 -2.11
CA ALA A 323 0.69 19.86 -1.79
C ALA A 323 -0.10 21.17 -1.87
N GLU A 324 -1.06 21.28 -2.79
CA GLU A 324 -1.92 22.47 -2.92
C GLU A 324 -2.84 22.68 -1.72
N ARG A 325 -3.25 21.59 -1.04
CA ARG A 325 -4.03 21.68 0.20
C ARG A 325 -3.22 22.18 1.39
N GLU A 326 -1.90 22.16 1.30
CA GLU A 326 -1.02 22.57 2.39
C GLU A 326 -0.77 24.08 2.35
N THR A 327 -1.26 24.80 3.36
CA THR A 327 -1.23 26.27 3.40
C THR A 327 0.10 26.85 3.90
N ALA A 328 0.87 26.07 4.67
CA ALA A 328 2.18 26.49 5.16
C ALA A 328 3.27 26.20 4.12
N THR A 329 3.96 27.24 3.65
CA THR A 329 4.96 27.18 2.57
C THR A 329 6.03 26.09 2.81
N ASP A 330 6.61 26.03 4.01
CA ASP A 330 7.68 25.06 4.33
C ASP A 330 7.16 23.61 4.31
N ARG A 331 5.93 23.39 4.78
CA ARG A 331 5.28 22.08 4.74
C ARG A 331 4.92 21.69 3.33
N LYS A 332 4.41 22.64 2.54
CA LYS A 332 4.11 22.43 1.12
C LYS A 332 5.35 21.98 0.36
N GLN A 333 6.49 22.63 0.56
CA GLN A 333 7.74 22.23 -0.09
C GLN A 333 8.17 20.81 0.32
N THR A 334 8.08 20.50 1.62
CA THR A 334 8.39 19.16 2.14
C THR A 334 7.46 18.08 1.53
N VAL A 335 6.16 18.40 1.40
CA VAL A 335 5.18 17.50 0.78
C VAL A 335 5.50 17.30 -0.70
N LEU A 336 5.80 18.37 -1.45
CA LEU A 336 6.18 18.30 -2.87
C LEU A 336 7.41 17.41 -3.06
N GLU A 337 8.49 17.67 -2.31
CA GLU A 337 9.71 16.88 -2.42
C GLU A 337 9.44 15.41 -2.11
N ARG A 338 8.73 15.11 -1.01
CA ARG A 338 8.41 13.73 -0.62
C ARG A 338 7.50 13.03 -1.63
N ARG A 339 6.49 13.71 -2.19
CA ARG A 339 5.47 13.11 -3.06
C ARG A 339 5.88 13.03 -4.52
N LEU A 340 6.77 13.90 -4.99
CA LEU A 340 7.11 13.99 -6.41
C LEU A 340 8.48 13.39 -6.72
N SER A 341 9.46 13.47 -5.82
CA SER A 341 10.84 13.04 -6.12
C SER A 341 10.92 11.58 -6.54
N GLN A 342 10.26 10.68 -5.80
CA GLN A 342 10.34 9.25 -6.04
C GLN A 342 9.58 8.82 -7.31
N PRO A 343 8.31 9.21 -7.55
CA PRO A 343 7.67 8.89 -8.83
C PRO A 343 8.40 9.47 -10.04
N LEU A 344 8.97 10.69 -9.95
CA LEU A 344 9.80 11.26 -11.03
C LEU A 344 11.07 10.44 -11.29
N ALA A 345 11.75 9.99 -10.22
CA ALA A 345 12.92 9.11 -10.35
C ALA A 345 12.56 7.76 -10.99
N THR A 346 11.43 7.17 -10.57
CA THR A 346 10.91 5.92 -11.13
C THR A 346 10.56 6.08 -12.61
N LEU A 347 9.87 7.16 -12.99
CA LEU A 347 9.57 7.47 -14.39
C LEU A 347 10.85 7.62 -15.22
N ALA A 348 11.85 8.33 -14.69
CA ALA A 348 13.12 8.51 -15.37
C ALA A 348 13.82 7.17 -15.65
N ARG A 349 13.77 6.25 -14.70
CA ARG A 349 14.35 4.92 -14.86
C ARG A 349 13.58 4.04 -15.85
N ILE A 350 12.25 4.07 -15.81
CA ILE A 350 11.39 3.27 -16.70
C ILE A 350 11.52 3.74 -18.16
N THR A 351 11.54 5.06 -18.36
CA THR A 351 11.49 5.66 -19.71
C THR A 351 12.87 5.97 -20.29
N GLY A 352 13.91 6.04 -19.46
CA GLY A 352 15.23 6.57 -19.83
C GLY A 352 15.26 8.10 -19.99
N TRP A 353 14.13 8.79 -19.84
CA TRP A 353 14.02 10.24 -19.90
C TRP A 353 13.97 10.82 -18.50
N ASP A 354 14.97 11.59 -18.07
CA ASP A 354 14.95 12.27 -16.78
C ASP A 354 14.34 13.67 -16.88
N PRO A 355 13.05 13.87 -16.53
CA PRO A 355 12.40 15.17 -16.68
C PRO A 355 12.88 16.18 -15.63
N ARG A 356 13.61 15.73 -14.60
CA ARG A 356 14.14 16.55 -13.51
C ARG A 356 15.37 17.36 -13.94
N LYS A 357 15.93 17.05 -15.11
CA LYS A 357 17.10 17.70 -15.69
C LYS A 357 16.69 18.45 -16.96
N ASP A 358 17.19 19.67 -17.13
CA ASP A 358 17.08 20.38 -18.41
C ASP A 358 18.17 19.96 -19.40
N ASP A 359 18.18 20.57 -20.59
CA ASP A 359 19.15 20.26 -21.66
C ASP A 359 20.61 20.60 -21.26
N THR A 360 20.81 21.39 -20.21
CA THR A 360 22.13 21.72 -19.64
C THR A 360 22.54 20.80 -18.49
N GLY A 361 21.64 19.91 -18.05
CA GLY A 361 21.83 19.05 -16.89
C GLY A 361 21.51 19.73 -15.55
N ALA A 362 20.97 20.95 -15.55
CA ALA A 362 20.56 21.64 -14.33
C ALA A 362 19.30 21.01 -13.74
N THR A 363 19.20 20.99 -12.41
CA THR A 363 18.02 20.47 -11.70
C THR A 363 16.85 21.44 -11.83
N ARG A 364 15.69 20.93 -12.21
CA ARG A 364 14.44 21.68 -12.35
C ARG A 364 13.56 21.56 -11.10
N ASP A 365 12.60 22.48 -10.94
CA ASP A 365 11.62 22.42 -9.85
C ASP A 365 10.73 21.17 -9.97
N PRO A 366 10.62 20.32 -8.93
CA PRO A 366 9.83 19.10 -9.01
C PRO A 366 8.35 19.31 -9.32
N ALA A 367 7.75 20.44 -8.89
CA ALA A 367 6.33 20.69 -9.12
C ALA A 367 6.07 21.13 -10.57
N GLU A 368 6.94 21.97 -11.14
CA GLU A 368 6.93 22.33 -12.57
C GLU A 368 7.05 21.08 -13.43
N VAL A 369 8.08 20.26 -13.15
CA VAL A 369 8.33 19.02 -13.89
C VAL A 369 7.16 18.05 -13.79
N ALA A 370 6.58 17.87 -12.60
CA ALA A 370 5.43 16.99 -12.43
C ALA A 370 4.22 17.45 -13.24
N ARG A 371 3.94 18.76 -13.32
CA ARG A 371 2.85 19.30 -14.15
C ARG A 371 3.06 19.01 -15.64
N GLU A 372 4.28 19.19 -16.14
CA GLU A 372 4.62 18.87 -17.53
C GLU A 372 4.44 17.39 -17.84
N VAL A 373 4.93 16.51 -16.96
CA VAL A 373 4.77 15.06 -17.12
C VAL A 373 3.30 14.66 -17.10
N VAL A 374 2.51 15.19 -16.17
CA VAL A 374 1.07 14.91 -16.08
C VAL A 374 0.36 15.36 -17.36
N ALA A 375 0.66 16.56 -17.85
CA ALA A 375 0.13 17.07 -19.09
C ALA A 375 0.47 16.17 -20.29
N GLU A 376 1.75 15.83 -20.46
CA GLU A 376 2.23 15.01 -21.57
C GLU A 376 1.63 13.60 -21.53
N CYS A 377 1.58 12.99 -20.34
CA CYS A 377 1.13 11.60 -20.17
C CYS A 377 -0.40 11.43 -20.14
N SER A 378 -1.15 12.47 -19.77
CA SER A 378 -2.63 12.41 -19.73
C SER A 378 -3.28 12.69 -21.10
N GLY A 379 -2.51 13.15 -22.08
CA GLY A 379 -3.03 13.58 -23.38
C GLY A 379 -3.94 14.82 -23.29
N LYS A 380 -4.04 15.47 -22.12
CA LYS A 380 -4.72 16.76 -21.97
C LYS A 380 -3.81 17.84 -22.55
N PRO A 381 -4.31 18.70 -23.45
CA PRO A 381 -3.54 19.87 -23.86
C PRO A 381 -3.23 20.74 -22.64
N THR A 382 -1.97 21.16 -22.51
CA THR A 382 -1.58 22.28 -21.65
C THR A 382 -2.10 23.55 -22.29
N ASP A 383 -3.12 24.15 -21.68
CA ASP A 383 -3.55 25.50 -21.99
C ASP A 383 -2.65 26.55 -21.34
#